data_AF-A0A6L6WL59-F1
#
_entry.id   AF-A0A6L6WL59-F1
#
_cell.length_a   1.000
_cell.length_b   1.000
_cell.length_c   1.000
_cell.angle_alpha   90.00
_cell.angle_beta   90.00
_cell.angle_gamma   90.00
#
_symmetry.space_group_name_H-M   'P 1'
#
loop_
_entity.id
_entity.type
_entity.pdbx_description
1 polymer ?
#
loop_
_entity_poly.entity_id
_entity_poly.type
_entity_poly.pdbx_seq_one_letter_code
_entity_poly.pdbx_strand_id
1 'polypeptide(L)'
;MNALHFAAIFSLLSAPVLADEVWESDMGQIVYEAEEGGAAIFSFTNVDAYPAKLIIPGLAGNYSNRSSHDAYWIGQGAGACTAFMSHGNAPASSQWGRAQVVFDGPAFPTSLTVVLGFCLDEPNIVLRGE
;
A
#
# COMPACT_ATOMS: atom_id res chain seq x y z
N MET A 1 0.59 52.42 -31.54
CA MET A 1 1.67 51.45 -31.24
C MET A 1 1.10 50.47 -30.23
N ASN A 2 0.55 49.34 -30.66
CA ASN A 2 -0.05 48.34 -29.77
C ASN A 2 0.99 47.26 -29.46
N ALA A 3 1.44 47.22 -28.21
CA ALA A 3 2.25 46.13 -27.68
C ALA A 3 1.32 44.95 -27.34
N LEU A 4 1.52 43.81 -28.01
CA LEU A 4 0.88 42.54 -27.65
C LEU A 4 1.73 41.88 -26.57
N HIS A 5 1.20 41.83 -25.34
CA HIS A 5 1.75 41.05 -24.25
C HIS A 5 1.40 39.57 -24.46
N PHE A 6 2.41 38.73 -24.66
CA PHE A 6 2.27 37.27 -24.60
C PHE A 6 2.20 36.85 -23.12
N ALA A 7 1.01 36.49 -22.65
CA ALA A 7 0.84 35.81 -21.38
C ALA A 7 1.14 34.31 -21.57
N ALA A 8 2.25 33.84 -20.99
CA ALA A 8 2.56 32.41 -20.95
C ALA A 8 1.70 31.75 -19.86
N ILE A 9 0.77 30.89 -20.27
CA ILE A 9 -0.01 30.04 -19.37
C ILE A 9 0.89 28.87 -18.97
N PHE A 10 1.31 28.86 -17.70
CA PHE A 10 2.04 27.75 -17.10
C PHE A 10 1.01 26.68 -16.72
N SER A 11 0.80 25.69 -17.58
CA SER A 11 -0.03 24.52 -17.26
C SER A 11 0.64 23.73 -16.15
N LEU A 12 0.09 23.81 -14.95
CA LEU A 12 0.39 22.89 -13.85
C LEU A 12 0.02 21.48 -14.34
N LEU A 13 1.04 20.66 -14.62
CA LEU A 13 0.87 19.23 -14.86
C LEU A 13 0.36 18.62 -13.55
N SER A 14 -0.94 18.32 -13.49
CA SER A 14 -1.50 17.45 -12.48
C SER A 14 -0.82 16.10 -12.61
N ALA A 15 0.07 15.75 -11.67
CA ALA A 15 0.56 14.38 -11.58
C ALA A 15 -0.66 13.47 -11.35
N PRO A 16 -0.80 12.35 -12.08
CA PRO A 16 -1.86 11.40 -11.81
C PRO A 16 -1.70 10.93 -10.35
N VAL A 17 -2.80 11.02 -9.61
CA VAL A 17 -2.91 10.43 -8.27
C VAL A 17 -2.68 8.93 -8.43
N LEU A 18 -1.68 8.36 -7.75
CA LEU A 18 -1.28 6.95 -7.81
C LEU A 18 -2.30 5.97 -7.19
N ALA A 19 -3.58 6.34 -7.13
CA ALA A 19 -4.67 5.54 -6.58
C ALA A 19 -5.48 4.81 -7.67
N ASP A 20 -4.83 4.48 -8.79
CA ASP A 20 -5.50 3.84 -9.93
C ASP A 20 -5.62 2.32 -9.78
N GLU A 21 -4.95 1.72 -8.78
CA GLU A 21 -4.99 0.29 -8.53
C GLU A 21 -5.77 -0.02 -7.25
N VAL A 22 -6.94 -0.63 -7.44
CA VAL A 22 -7.86 -1.05 -6.39
C VAL A 22 -8.22 -2.51 -6.65
N TRP A 23 -8.20 -3.30 -5.57
CA TRP A 23 -8.65 -4.69 -5.56
C TRP A 23 -9.79 -4.84 -4.57
N GLU A 24 -10.81 -5.60 -4.96
CA GLU A 24 -11.92 -5.93 -4.08
C GLU A 24 -11.61 -7.22 -3.30
N SER A 25 -11.84 -7.21 -1.99
CA SER A 25 -11.68 -8.37 -1.11
C SER A 25 -12.89 -8.56 -0.20
N ASP A 26 -12.99 -9.73 0.44
CA ASP A 26 -14.04 -10.02 1.42
C ASP A 26 -14.02 -9.06 2.64
N MET A 27 -12.89 -8.38 2.89
CA MET A 27 -12.75 -7.38 3.96
C MET A 27 -12.97 -5.93 3.48
N GLY A 28 -13.21 -5.73 2.19
CA GLY A 28 -13.29 -4.42 1.54
C GLY A 28 -12.13 -4.19 0.58
N GLN A 29 -11.90 -2.93 0.21
CA GLN A 29 -10.89 -2.59 -0.80
C GLN A 29 -9.47 -2.70 -0.26
N ILE A 30 -8.58 -3.21 -1.10
CA ILE A 30 -7.13 -3.04 -0.99
C ILE A 30 -6.77 -1.97 -2.02
N VAL A 31 -6.15 -0.87 -1.60
CA VAL A 31 -5.90 0.30 -2.45
C VAL A 31 -4.42 0.60 -2.46
N TYR A 32 -3.81 0.71 -3.65
CA TYR A 32 -2.48 1.31 -3.77
C TYR A 32 -2.59 2.80 -3.45
N GLU A 33 -2.03 3.26 -2.33
CA GLU A 33 -2.17 4.66 -1.90
C GLU A 33 -0.98 5.55 -2.29
N ALA A 34 0.23 5.05 -2.04
CA ALA A 34 1.42 5.89 -2.08
C ALA A 34 2.70 5.07 -2.19
N GLU A 35 3.81 5.76 -2.42
CA GLU A 35 5.16 5.22 -2.32
C GLU A 35 5.99 6.10 -1.38
N GLU A 36 6.70 5.49 -0.43
CA GLU A 36 7.54 6.19 0.54
C GLU A 36 8.79 5.37 0.84
N GLY A 37 9.98 6.00 0.81
CA GLY A 37 11.23 5.34 1.21
C GLY A 37 11.59 4.08 0.41
N GLY A 38 11.12 3.97 -0.84
CA GLY A 38 11.30 2.77 -1.68
C GLY A 38 10.32 1.63 -1.40
N ALA A 39 9.30 1.85 -0.55
CA ALA A 39 8.20 0.93 -0.34
C ALA A 39 6.93 1.41 -1.04
N ALA A 40 6.15 0.47 -1.57
CA ALA A 40 4.76 0.72 -1.93
C ALA A 40 3.87 0.59 -0.69
N ILE A 41 2.87 1.46 -0.56
CA ILE A 41 1.97 1.54 0.60
C ILE A 41 0.56 1.28 0.13
N PHE A 42 -0.04 0.16 0.58
CA PHE A 42 -1.44 -0.14 0.30
C PHE A 42 -2.28 0.08 1.55
N SER A 43 -3.46 0.66 1.45
CA SER A 43 -4.45 0.60 2.53
C SER A 43 -5.38 -0.58 2.34
N PHE A 44 -5.83 -1.14 3.46
CA PHE A 44 -6.80 -2.22 3.47
C PHE A 44 -7.49 -2.30 4.84
N THR A 45 -8.57 -3.05 4.90
CA THR A 45 -9.19 -3.46 6.16
C THR A 45 -8.59 -4.80 6.59
N ASN A 46 -7.96 -4.83 7.76
CA ASN A 46 -7.41 -6.07 8.31
C ASN A 46 -8.53 -7.02 8.79
N VAL A 47 -8.23 -8.29 9.01
CA VAL A 47 -9.18 -9.34 9.43
C VAL A 47 -9.91 -9.04 10.74
N ASP A 48 -9.35 -8.18 11.58
CA ASP A 48 -10.00 -7.66 12.80
C ASP A 48 -10.97 -6.49 12.53
N ALA A 49 -11.28 -6.21 11.26
CA ALA A 49 -12.12 -5.11 10.77
C ALA A 49 -11.60 -3.69 11.08
N TYR A 50 -10.30 -3.55 11.36
CA TYR A 50 -9.65 -2.25 11.56
C TYR A 50 -8.85 -1.81 10.33
N PRO A 51 -8.79 -0.49 10.04
CA PRO A 51 -7.92 0.04 8.99
C PRO A 51 -6.45 -0.29 9.26
N ALA A 52 -5.76 -0.70 8.21
CA ALA A 52 -4.34 -0.99 8.23
C ALA A 52 -3.65 -0.50 6.95
N LYS A 53 -2.34 -0.33 7.05
CA LYS A 53 -1.47 -0.09 5.90
C LYS A 53 -0.54 -1.28 5.72
N LEU A 54 -0.36 -1.70 4.48
CA LEU A 54 0.62 -2.68 4.05
C LEU A 54 1.81 -1.93 3.48
N ILE A 55 3.00 -2.22 4.01
CA ILE A 55 4.26 -1.59 3.66
C ILE A 55 5.06 -2.66 2.91
N ILE A 56 5.33 -2.43 1.63
CA ILE A 56 5.93 -3.41 0.72
C ILE A 56 7.26 -2.87 0.20
N PRO A 57 8.38 -3.13 0.90
CA PRO A 57 9.71 -2.69 0.48
C PRO A 57 10.09 -3.22 -0.91
N GLY A 58 10.71 -2.36 -1.72
CA GLY A 58 11.23 -2.72 -3.05
C GLY A 58 10.17 -2.81 -4.16
N LEU A 59 8.88 -2.57 -3.85
CA LEU A 59 7.81 -2.51 -4.85
C LEU A 59 7.61 -1.10 -5.44
N ALA A 60 8.07 -0.04 -4.76
CA ALA A 60 7.94 1.32 -5.27
C ALA A 60 8.56 1.47 -6.67
N GLY A 61 7.83 2.11 -7.58
CA GLY A 61 8.22 2.33 -8.97
C GLY A 61 8.16 1.09 -9.86
N ASN A 62 7.84 -0.10 -9.33
CA ASN A 62 7.72 -1.34 -10.10
C ASN A 62 6.25 -1.66 -10.40
N TYR A 63 5.83 -1.40 -11.65
CA TYR A 63 4.46 -1.63 -12.09
C TYR A 63 4.29 -2.82 -13.03
N SER A 64 5.38 -3.49 -13.45
CA SER A 64 5.34 -4.49 -14.53
C SER A 64 6.10 -5.80 -14.28
N ASN A 65 6.70 -5.99 -13.10
CA ASN A 65 7.32 -7.25 -12.71
C ASN A 65 7.16 -7.50 -11.20
N ARG A 66 5.91 -7.62 -10.74
CA ARG A 66 5.57 -7.52 -9.31
C ARG A 66 5.58 -8.83 -8.52
N SER A 67 5.73 -9.98 -9.15
CA SER A 67 5.97 -11.31 -8.53
C SER A 67 5.49 -11.48 -7.06
N SER A 68 6.41 -11.77 -6.13
CA SER A 68 6.14 -11.89 -4.69
C SER A 68 7.06 -10.96 -3.90
N HIS A 69 6.51 -10.37 -2.83
CA HIS A 69 7.20 -9.44 -1.95
C HIS A 69 6.94 -9.77 -0.49
N ASP A 70 8.00 -9.76 0.31
CA ASP A 70 7.87 -9.68 1.77
C ASP A 70 7.39 -8.27 2.15
N ALA A 71 6.53 -8.20 3.16
CA ALA A 71 5.90 -6.97 3.60
C ALA A 71 5.69 -6.98 5.12
N TYR A 72 5.24 -5.83 5.62
CA TYR A 72 4.70 -5.70 6.97
C TYR A 72 3.37 -4.97 6.89
N TRP A 73 2.45 -5.24 7.81
CA TRP A 73 1.24 -4.45 7.95
C TRP A 73 1.23 -3.74 9.30
N ILE A 74 0.70 -2.52 9.34
CA ILE A 74 0.56 -1.70 10.55
C ILE A 74 -0.90 -1.25 10.63
N GLY A 75 -1.60 -1.74 11.63
CA GLY A 75 -2.99 -1.40 11.95
C GLY A 75 -3.09 -0.26 12.95
N GLN A 76 -4.29 0.32 13.01
CA GLN A 76 -4.66 1.29 14.04
C GLN A 76 -5.30 0.57 15.25
N GLY A 77 -5.13 1.14 16.45
CA GLY A 77 -5.79 0.65 17.68
C GLY A 77 -4.88 -0.14 18.61
N ALA A 78 -5.49 -0.81 19.60
CA ALA A 78 -4.78 -1.64 20.55
C ALA A 78 -4.33 -2.94 19.87
N GLY A 79 -3.04 -3.27 19.95
CA GLY A 79 -2.50 -4.51 19.41
C GLY A 79 -1.75 -5.36 20.40
N ALA A 80 -1.57 -6.62 20.03
CA ALA A 80 -1.01 -7.67 20.89
C ALA A 80 0.52 -7.76 20.87
N CYS A 81 1.20 -7.03 19.98
CA CYS A 81 2.65 -7.12 19.87
C CYS A 81 3.36 -6.43 21.03
N THR A 82 4.42 -7.06 21.52
CA THR A 82 5.27 -6.52 22.59
C THR A 82 6.10 -5.33 22.12
N ALA A 83 6.46 -5.30 20.84
CA ALA A 83 7.15 -4.19 20.21
C ALA A 83 6.18 -3.28 19.45
N PHE A 84 6.57 -2.01 19.31
CA PHE A 84 5.84 -1.02 18.50
C PHE A 84 6.53 -0.86 17.14
N MET A 85 5.72 -0.71 16.09
CA MET A 85 6.19 -0.48 14.73
C MET A 85 5.59 0.81 14.17
N SER A 86 6.39 1.58 13.44
CA SER A 86 5.99 2.79 12.72
C SER A 86 6.59 2.79 11.32
N HIS A 87 5.94 3.49 10.39
CA HIS A 87 6.48 3.75 9.06
C HIS A 87 6.28 5.23 8.71
N GLY A 88 7.31 5.85 8.12
CA GLY A 88 7.30 7.28 7.81
C GLY A 88 7.04 8.13 9.07
N ASN A 89 6.08 9.05 8.95
CA ASN A 89 5.62 9.90 10.05
C ASN A 89 4.42 9.33 10.82
N ALA A 90 3.99 8.09 10.52
CA ALA A 90 2.84 7.50 11.21
C ALA A 90 3.18 7.19 12.69
N PRO A 91 2.24 7.39 13.62
CA PRO A 91 2.42 6.97 15.02
C PRO A 91 2.77 5.48 15.12
N ALA A 92 3.63 5.15 16.07
CA ALA A 92 3.97 3.76 16.34
C ALA A 92 2.75 3.00 16.89
N SER A 93 2.57 1.75 16.45
CA SER A 93 1.45 0.88 16.80
C SER A 93 1.96 -0.46 17.32
N SER A 94 1.28 -1.04 18.32
CA SER A 94 1.49 -2.43 18.74
C SER A 94 0.61 -3.41 17.95
N GLN A 95 -0.17 -2.93 16.99
CA GLN A 95 -1.03 -3.72 16.11
C GLN A 95 -0.36 -3.81 14.73
N TRP A 96 0.50 -4.80 14.55
CA TRP A 96 1.26 -4.98 13.32
C TRP A 96 1.65 -6.45 13.13
N GLY A 97 2.17 -6.79 11.95
CA GLY A 97 2.78 -8.10 11.73
C GLY A 97 3.51 -8.24 10.40
N ARG A 98 4.20 -9.38 10.24
CA ARG A 98 4.77 -9.80 8.96
C ARG A 98 3.66 -10.06 7.94
N ALA A 99 3.97 -9.82 6.67
CA ALA A 99 3.08 -10.13 5.56
C ALA A 99 3.87 -10.61 4.34
N GLN A 100 3.16 -11.24 3.40
CA GLN A 100 3.65 -11.50 2.06
C GLN A 100 2.58 -11.06 1.06
N VAL A 101 3.00 -10.45 -0.04
CA VAL A 101 2.15 -10.08 -1.16
C VAL A 101 2.56 -10.90 -2.37
N VAL A 102 1.60 -11.48 -3.07
CA VAL A 102 1.82 -12.25 -4.28
C VAL A 102 0.86 -11.75 -5.35
N PHE A 103 1.39 -11.28 -6.48
CA PHE A 103 0.58 -10.89 -7.64
C PHE A 103 0.44 -12.07 -8.58
N ASP A 104 -0.76 -12.29 -9.11
CA ASP A 104 -1.04 -13.38 -10.06
C ASP A 104 -0.39 -13.13 -11.44
N GLY A 105 -0.26 -11.86 -11.80
CA GLY A 105 0.30 -11.38 -13.05
C GLY A 105 1.39 -10.33 -12.83
N PRO A 106 2.18 -10.03 -13.87
CA PRO A 106 3.34 -9.15 -13.76
C PRO A 106 2.95 -7.67 -13.60
N ALA A 107 1.79 -7.26 -14.09
CA ALA A 107 1.32 -5.87 -14.13
C ALA A 107 -0.20 -5.79 -13.90
N PHE A 108 -0.68 -4.64 -13.44
CA PHE A 108 -2.10 -4.32 -13.35
C PHE A 108 -2.73 -4.20 -14.76
N PRO A 109 -3.99 -4.64 -14.96
CA PRO A 109 -4.86 -5.33 -14.00
C PRO A 109 -4.40 -6.77 -13.72
N THR A 110 -4.32 -7.13 -12.44
CA THR A 110 -4.02 -8.47 -11.94
C THR A 110 -4.58 -8.60 -10.55
N SER A 111 -5.06 -9.77 -10.16
CA SER A 111 -5.40 -10.09 -8.79
C SER A 111 -4.14 -10.20 -7.92
N LEU A 112 -4.32 -10.16 -6.60
CA LEU A 112 -3.25 -10.38 -5.63
C LEU A 112 -3.71 -11.18 -4.41
N THR A 113 -2.76 -11.81 -3.73
CA THR A 113 -2.96 -12.49 -2.46
C THR A 113 -2.06 -11.84 -1.42
N VAL A 114 -2.64 -11.44 -0.28
CA VAL A 114 -1.91 -11.00 0.91
C VAL A 114 -1.99 -12.10 1.97
N VAL A 115 -0.85 -12.53 2.48
CA VAL A 115 -0.77 -13.45 3.62
C VAL A 115 -0.26 -12.67 4.82
N LEU A 116 -1.04 -12.63 5.91
CA LEU A 116 -0.78 -11.86 7.12
C LEU A 116 -0.37 -12.80 8.26
N GLY A 117 0.58 -12.36 9.06
CA GLY A 117 0.90 -12.89 10.38
C GLY A 117 0.75 -11.80 11.44
N PHE A 118 0.73 -12.17 12.71
CA PHE A 118 0.76 -11.20 13.82
C PHE A 118 2.18 -11.10 14.37
N CYS A 119 2.65 -9.87 14.61
CA CYS A 119 3.98 -9.61 15.13
C CYS A 119 5.07 -10.29 14.27
N LEU A 120 5.85 -11.20 14.85
CA LEU A 120 6.92 -11.93 14.17
C LEU A 120 6.50 -13.34 13.72
N ASP A 121 5.28 -13.75 14.00
CA ASP A 121 4.79 -15.09 13.65
C ASP A 121 4.75 -15.27 12.14
N GLU A 122 4.82 -16.54 11.72
CA GLU A 122 4.76 -16.88 10.29
C GLU A 122 3.39 -16.53 9.71
N PRO A 123 3.32 -15.80 8.58
CA PRO A 123 2.05 -15.45 7.95
C PRO A 123 1.23 -16.68 7.57
N ASN A 124 -0.05 -16.70 7.98
CA ASN A 124 -0.97 -17.81 7.71
C ASN A 124 -2.43 -17.37 7.48
N ILE A 125 -2.73 -16.08 7.59
CA ILE A 125 -4.06 -15.52 7.37
C ILE A 125 -4.11 -14.97 5.94
N VAL A 126 -5.02 -15.49 5.12
CA VAL A 126 -5.07 -15.15 3.70
C VAL A 126 -6.17 -14.12 3.43
N LEU A 127 -5.81 -13.05 2.71
CA LEU A 127 -6.71 -12.07 2.16
C LEU A 127 -6.53 -12.02 0.64
N ARG A 128 -7.60 -12.23 -0.12
CA ARG A 128 -7.59 -12.25 -1.58
C ARG A 128 -8.17 -10.96 -2.14
N GLY A 129 -7.46 -10.32 -3.06
CA GLY A 129 -7.93 -9.14 -3.80
C GLY A 129 -8.07 -9.46 -5.29
N GLU A 130 -9.22 -9.11 -5.88
CA GLU A 130 -9.54 -9.25 -7.31
C GLU A 130 -9.67 -7.90 -8.02
#